data_AF-A0A933GA67-F1
#
_entry.id   AF-A0A933GA67-F1
#
_cell.length_a   1.000
_cell.length_b   1.000
_cell.length_c   1.000
_cell.angle_alpha   90.00
_cell.angle_beta   90.00
_cell.angle_gamma   90.00
#
_symmetry.space_group_name_H-M   'P 1'
#
loop_
_entity.id
_entity.type
_entity.pdbx_description
1 polymer ?
#
loop_
_entity_poly.entity_id
_entity_poly.type
_entity_poly.pdbx_seq_one_letter_code
_entity_poly.pdbx_strand_id
1 'polypeptide(L)'
;MGRGTRALSFWGMIWLNLFRQRVRTSLTVVGVSVGVVAIVAFGAIVRGFWTSTDAFIHTGDTDLLVFQSGVAADLFSTLHEAQTRDALAADPDVAQSTAYLWHVLPVEDM
;
A
#
# COMPACT_ATOMS: atom_id res chain seq x y z
N MET A 1 15.92 -67.85 0.47
CA MET A 1 16.03 -66.67 1.35
C MET A 1 16.06 -65.41 0.50
N GLY A 2 14.92 -64.77 0.29
CA GLY A 2 14.80 -63.57 -0.54
C GLY A 2 15.26 -62.33 0.24
N ARG A 3 16.28 -61.63 -0.25
CA ARG A 3 16.67 -60.32 0.25
C ARG A 3 15.63 -59.30 -0.19
N GLY A 4 14.79 -58.84 0.72
CA GLY A 4 13.88 -57.71 0.49
C GLY A 4 14.69 -56.43 0.35
N THR A 5 14.88 -55.97 -0.89
CA THR A 5 15.34 -54.62 -1.17
C THR A 5 14.25 -53.66 -0.70
N ARG A 6 14.51 -52.92 0.39
CA ARG A 6 13.69 -51.78 0.79
C ARG A 6 13.82 -50.72 -0.31
N ALA A 7 12.94 -50.77 -1.31
CA ALA A 7 12.81 -49.71 -2.29
C ALA A 7 12.44 -48.44 -1.51
N LEU A 8 13.35 -47.45 -1.51
CA LEU A 8 13.03 -46.12 -0.99
C LEU A 8 11.83 -45.60 -1.78
N SER A 9 10.78 -45.20 -1.06
CA SER A 9 9.61 -44.52 -1.64
C SER A 9 10.09 -43.42 -2.61
N PHE A 10 9.35 -43.20 -3.69
CA PHE A 10 9.62 -42.15 -4.67
C PHE A 10 9.86 -40.78 -4.02
N TRP A 11 9.09 -40.45 -2.97
CA TRP A 11 9.27 -39.27 -2.14
C TRP A 11 10.63 -39.24 -1.41
N GLY A 12 11.07 -40.38 -0.88
CA GLY A 12 12.38 -40.52 -0.26
C GLY A 12 13.53 -40.30 -1.25
N MET A 13 13.36 -40.71 -2.51
CA MET A 13 14.36 -40.46 -3.56
C MET A 13 14.47 -38.97 -3.92
N ILE A 14 13.35 -38.24 -3.99
CA ILE A 14 13.35 -36.78 -4.25
C ILE A 14 14.10 -36.02 -3.15
N TRP A 15 13.81 -36.32 -1.88
CA TRP A 15 14.47 -35.68 -0.75
C TRP A 15 15.98 -35.97 -0.72
N LEU A 16 16.39 -37.23 -0.94
CA LEU A 16 17.81 -37.58 -1.02
C LEU A 16 18.53 -36.84 -2.14
N ASN A 17 17.84 -36.62 -3.27
CA ASN A 17 18.41 -35.92 -4.41
C ASN A 17 18.62 -34.42 -4.13
N LEU A 18 17.65 -33.76 -3.48
CA LEU A 18 17.79 -32.38 -3.01
C LEU A 18 18.97 -32.23 -2.04
N PHE A 19 19.12 -33.16 -1.09
CA PHE A 19 20.22 -33.15 -0.12
C PHE A 19 21.60 -33.53 -0.70
N ARG A 20 21.66 -34.16 -1.89
CA ARG A 20 22.93 -34.41 -2.62
C ARG A 20 23.40 -33.19 -3.40
N GLN A 21 22.50 -32.33 -3.86
CA GLN A 21 22.83 -31.12 -4.62
C GLN A 21 22.53 -29.85 -3.81
N ARG A 22 23.10 -29.76 -2.60
CA ARG A 22 22.79 -28.72 -1.60
C ARG A 22 22.97 -27.30 -2.14
N VAL A 23 24.08 -27.02 -2.83
CA VAL A 23 24.41 -25.68 -3.34
C VAL A 23 23.41 -25.22 -4.40
N ARG A 24 23.07 -26.10 -5.35
CA ARG A 24 22.12 -25.76 -6.43
C ARG A 24 20.72 -25.54 -5.88
N THR A 25 20.30 -26.41 -4.97
CA THR A 25 18.99 -26.34 -4.31
C THR A 25 18.87 -25.11 -3.43
N SER A 26 19.90 -24.75 -2.67
CA SER A 26 19.87 -23.53 -1.85
C SER A 26 19.78 -22.28 -2.72
N LEU A 27 20.52 -22.24 -3.83
CA LEU A 27 20.54 -21.07 -4.71
C LEU A 27 19.18 -20.83 -5.37
N THR A 28 18.50 -21.89 -5.83
CA THR A 28 17.15 -21.77 -6.38
C THR A 28 16.11 -21.41 -5.32
N VAL A 29 16.16 -22.03 -4.14
CA VAL A 29 15.24 -21.71 -3.03
C VAL A 29 15.39 -20.25 -2.62
N VAL A 30 16.62 -19.74 -2.49
CA VAL A 30 16.86 -18.33 -2.15
C VAL A 30 16.32 -17.41 -3.24
N GLY A 31 16.61 -17.67 -4.52
CA GLY A 31 16.12 -16.83 -5.62
C GLY A 31 14.60 -16.72 -5.67
N VAL A 32 13.90 -17.86 -5.56
CA VAL A 32 12.42 -17.88 -5.51
C VAL A 32 11.90 -17.18 -4.26
N SER A 33 12.50 -17.43 -3.10
CA SER A 33 12.06 -16.84 -1.84
C SER A 33 12.17 -15.31 -1.86
N VAL A 34 13.30 -14.77 -2.34
CA VAL A 34 13.51 -13.32 -2.45
C VAL A 34 12.48 -12.70 -3.38
N GLY A 35 12.20 -13.31 -4.53
CA GLY A 35 11.18 -12.83 -5.47
C GLY A 35 9.78 -12.79 -4.86
N VAL A 36 9.36 -13.88 -4.21
CA VAL A 36 8.05 -13.97 -3.56
C VAL A 36 7.92 -12.97 -2.42
N VAL A 37 8.93 -12.87 -1.55
CA VAL A 37 8.93 -11.92 -0.42
C VAL A 37 8.84 -10.49 -0.91
N ALA A 38 9.58 -10.12 -1.96
CA ALA A 38 9.55 -8.77 -2.50
C ALA A 38 8.13 -8.38 -2.97
N ILE A 39 7.47 -9.25 -3.74
CA ILE A 39 6.11 -8.98 -4.27
C ILE A 39 5.09 -8.91 -3.13
N VAL A 40 5.16 -9.84 -2.16
CA VAL A 40 4.24 -9.86 -1.01
C VAL A 40 4.44 -8.64 -0.11
N ALA A 41 5.70 -8.29 0.19
CA ALA A 41 6.03 -7.12 0.99
C ALA A 41 5.57 -5.83 0.31
N PHE A 42 5.81 -5.69 -1.00
CA PHE A 42 5.34 -4.53 -1.74
C PHE A 42 3.82 -4.42 -1.74
N GLY A 43 3.11 -5.54 -1.96
CA GLY A 43 1.64 -5.57 -1.85
C GLY A 43 1.12 -5.24 -0.45
N ALA A 44 1.84 -5.62 0.60
CA ALA A 44 1.51 -5.23 1.97
C ALA A 44 1.72 -3.73 2.20
N ILE A 45 2.83 -3.16 1.72
CA ILE A 45 3.11 -1.72 1.80
C ILE A 45 2.02 -0.92 1.08
N VAL A 46 1.67 -1.29 -0.15
CA VAL A 46 0.63 -0.60 -0.93
C VAL A 46 -0.72 -0.64 -0.20
N ARG A 47 -1.14 -1.80 0.31
CA ARG A 47 -2.39 -1.91 1.07
C ARG A 47 -2.37 -1.12 2.38
N GLY A 48 -1.24 -1.13 3.08
CA GLY A 48 -1.04 -0.33 4.30
C GLY A 48 -1.11 1.16 4.01
N PHE A 49 -0.52 1.61 2.90
CA PHE A 49 -0.61 2.99 2.43
C PHE A 49 -2.07 3.38 2.15
N TRP A 50 -2.80 2.59 1.36
CA TRP A 50 -4.22 2.85 1.09
C TRP A 50 -5.06 2.89 2.36
N THR A 51 -4.88 1.93 3.27
CA THR A 51 -5.59 1.90 4.56
C THR A 51 -5.30 3.15 5.39
N SER A 52 -4.05 3.62 5.39
CA SER A 52 -3.64 4.79 6.16
C SER A 52 -4.21 6.09 5.56
N THR A 53 -4.18 6.22 4.23
CA THR A 53 -4.76 7.35 3.51
C THR A 53 -6.28 7.39 3.67
N ASP A 54 -6.93 6.23 3.55
CA ASP A 54 -8.39 6.10 3.71
C ASP A 54 -8.81 6.49 5.13
N ALA A 55 -8.11 5.96 6.14
CA ALA A 55 -8.34 6.34 7.53
C ALA A 55 -8.15 7.84 7.75
N PHE A 56 -7.12 8.45 7.15
CA PHE A 56 -6.85 9.89 7.25
C PHE A 56 -7.97 10.74 6.65
N ILE A 57 -8.46 10.38 5.45
CA ILE A 57 -9.57 11.10 4.80
C ILE A 57 -10.85 10.99 5.63
N HIS A 58 -11.16 9.79 6.13
CA HIS A 58 -12.39 9.54 6.91
C HIS A 58 -12.29 9.94 8.39
N THR A 59 -11.14 10.42 8.89
CA THR A 59 -10.99 10.82 10.30
C THR A 59 -11.95 11.98 10.67
N GLY A 60 -12.45 12.72 9.67
CA GLY A 60 -13.40 13.82 9.85
C GLY A 60 -14.84 13.55 9.41
N ASP A 61 -15.23 12.30 9.12
CA ASP A 61 -16.52 11.99 8.44
C ASP A 61 -16.66 12.71 7.09
N THR A 62 -15.53 12.99 6.45
CA THR A 62 -15.45 13.78 5.22
C THR A 62 -15.32 12.86 4.01
N ASP A 63 -16.34 12.81 3.16
CA ASP A 63 -16.33 11.99 1.94
C ASP A 63 -15.49 12.61 0.80
N LEU A 64 -15.34 13.94 0.78
CA LEU A 64 -14.70 14.69 -0.30
C LEU A 64 -13.81 15.82 0.23
N LEU A 65 -12.63 15.97 -0.37
CA LEU A 65 -11.73 17.10 -0.15
C LEU A 65 -11.78 18.05 -1.34
N VAL A 66 -11.86 19.35 -1.06
CA VAL A 66 -11.93 20.40 -2.07
C VAL A 66 -10.62 21.20 -2.08
N PHE A 67 -10.02 21.34 -3.26
CA PHE A 67 -8.79 22.11 -3.48
C PHE A 67 -9.01 23.21 -4.52
N GLN A 68 -8.26 24.30 -4.39
CA GLN A 68 -8.24 25.38 -5.34
C GLN A 68 -7.76 24.88 -6.71
N SER A 69 -8.50 25.17 -7.78
CA SER A 69 -8.07 24.82 -9.14
C SER A 69 -6.89 25.69 -9.59
N GLY A 70 -5.94 25.10 -10.32
CA GLY A 70 -4.86 25.85 -10.99
C GLY A 70 -3.63 26.15 -10.11
N VAL A 71 -3.56 25.56 -8.91
CA VAL A 71 -2.33 25.59 -8.08
C VAL A 71 -1.37 24.47 -8.49
N ALA A 72 -0.08 24.69 -8.28
CA ALA A 72 0.97 23.74 -8.67
C ALA A 72 0.92 22.41 -7.90
N ALA A 73 0.34 22.42 -6.70
CA ALA A 73 0.08 21.23 -5.89
C ALA A 73 -1.05 21.51 -4.91
N ASP A 74 -1.83 20.49 -4.53
CA ASP A 74 -2.94 20.59 -3.56
C ASP A 74 -2.49 21.21 -2.21
N LEU A 75 -1.22 21.00 -1.86
CA LEU A 75 -0.58 21.56 -0.66
C LEU A 75 -0.47 23.10 -0.67
N PHE A 76 -0.57 23.74 -1.84
CA PHE A 76 -0.56 25.20 -1.98
C PHE A 76 -1.97 25.80 -2.12
N SER A 77 -3.01 24.98 -1.98
CA SER A 77 -4.40 25.43 -2.06
C SER A 77 -4.74 26.38 -0.91
N THR A 78 -5.16 27.60 -1.23
CA THR A 78 -5.69 28.56 -0.25
C THR A 78 -7.14 28.87 -0.59
N LEU A 79 -8.07 28.40 0.24
CA LEU A 79 -9.50 28.61 0.04
C LEU A 79 -10.03 29.61 1.07
N HIS A 80 -10.83 30.57 0.61
CA HIS A 80 -11.46 31.53 1.49
C HIS A 80 -12.72 30.90 2.10
N GLU A 81 -12.70 30.64 3.41
CA GLU A 81 -13.68 29.78 4.08
C GLU A 81 -15.14 30.20 3.84
N ALA A 82 -15.46 31.50 3.97
CA ALA A 82 -16.82 31.99 3.80
C ALA A 82 -17.35 31.80 2.37
N GLN A 83 -16.55 32.20 1.37
CA GLN A 83 -16.94 32.10 -0.03
C GLN A 83 -17.07 30.65 -0.49
N THR A 84 -16.14 29.79 -0.07
CA THR A 84 -16.17 28.36 -0.40
C THR A 84 -17.35 27.65 0.26
N ARG A 85 -17.65 27.97 1.53
CA ARG A 85 -18.83 27.43 2.22
C ARG A 85 -20.12 27.80 1.50
N ASP A 86 -20.30 29.07 1.12
CA ASP A 86 -21.51 29.53 0.42
C ASP A 86 -21.67 28.87 -0.95
N ALA A 87 -20.56 28.66 -1.68
CA ALA A 87 -20.58 27.97 -2.95
C ALA A 87 -20.92 26.47 -2.81
N LEU A 88 -20.41 25.80 -1.78
CA LEU A 88 -20.71 24.39 -1.50
C LEU A 88 -22.15 24.20 -1.00
N ALA A 89 -22.68 25.12 -0.19
CA ALA A 89 -24.05 25.08 0.29
C ALA A 89 -25.10 25.30 -0.82
N ALA A 90 -24.69 25.81 -1.99
CA ALA A 90 -25.57 25.94 -3.15
C ALA A 90 -25.82 24.60 -3.86
N ASP A 91 -25.01 23.57 -3.59
CA ASP A 91 -25.18 22.23 -4.15
C ASP A 91 -26.07 21.38 -3.22
N PRO A 92 -27.21 20.85 -3.71
CA PRO A 92 -28.12 20.06 -2.88
C PRO A 92 -27.55 18.71 -2.42
N ASP A 93 -26.50 18.19 -3.05
CA ASP A 93 -25.86 16.93 -2.67
C ASP A 93 -24.82 17.11 -1.53
N VAL A 94 -24.54 18.36 -1.12
CA VAL A 94 -23.62 18.65 -0.02
C VAL A 94 -24.37 18.72 1.31
N ALA A 95 -24.19 17.69 2.14
CA ALA A 95 -24.81 17.64 3.46
C ALA A 95 -24.16 18.61 4.48
N GLN A 96 -22.82 18.69 4.49
CA GLN A 96 -22.07 19.55 5.40
C GLN A 96 -20.69 19.88 4.81
N SER A 97 -20.18 21.08 5.11
CA SER A 97 -18.79 21.48 4.81
C SER A 97 -18.07 21.94 6.07
N THR A 98 -16.87 21.41 6.32
CA THR A 98 -16.00 21.79 7.44
C THR A 98 -14.65 22.27 6.91
N ALA A 99 -14.10 23.32 7.53
CA ALA A 99 -12.75 23.79 7.20
C ALA A 99 -11.69 22.81 7.71
N TYR A 100 -10.73 22.47 6.86
CA TYR A 100 -9.62 21.58 7.20
C TYR A 100 -8.28 22.30 7.04
N LEU A 101 -7.47 22.30 8.10
CA LEU A 101 -6.10 22.80 8.05
C LEU A 101 -5.14 21.65 7.78
N TRP A 102 -4.59 21.60 6.57
CA TRP A 102 -3.64 20.55 6.18
C TRP A 102 -2.22 20.87 6.67
N HIS A 103 -1.69 22.04 6.30
CA HIS A 103 -0.31 22.42 6.60
C HIS A 103 -0.18 23.95 6.73
N VAL A 104 0.69 24.38 7.63
CA VAL A 104 1.11 25.78 7.76
C VAL A 104 2.48 25.92 7.12
N LEU A 105 2.53 26.62 5.98
CA LEU A 105 3.79 27.02 5.36
C LEU A 105 4.12 28.46 5.75
N PRO A 106 5.39 28.78 6.05
CA PRO A 106 5.81 30.18 6.12
C PRO A 106 5.62 30.81 4.74
N VAL A 107 4.92 31.93 4.71
CA VAL A 107 4.84 32.78 3.52
C VAL A 107 6.11 33.62 3.52
N GLU A 108 7.05 33.29 2.64
CA GLU A 108 8.17 34.18 2.35
C GLU A 108 7.62 35.34 1.51
N ASP A 109 7.70 36.56 2.04
CA ASP A 109 7.34 37.77 1.31
C ASP A 109 8.19 37.87 0.04
N MET A 110 7.52 37.90 -1.12
CA MET A 110 8.16 38.18 -2.43
C MET A 110 8.16 39.67 -2.74
#